data_AF-A0A4S8N3C1-F1
#
_entry.id   AF-A0A4S8N3C1-F1
#
_cell.length_a   1.000
_cell.length_b   1.000
_cell.length_c   1.000
_cell.angle_alpha   90.00
_cell.angle_beta   90.00
_cell.angle_gamma   90.00
#
_symmetry.space_group_name_H-M   'P 1'
#
loop_
_entity.id
_entity.type
_entity.pdbx_description
1 polymer ?
#
loop_
_entity_poly.entity_id
_entity_poly.type
_entity_poly.pdbx_seq_one_letter_code
_entity_poly.pdbx_strand_id
1 'polypeptide(L)'
;MTHTFADLGVPTSLLAVLEREQITVPTPIQAATLPDSLTGRDVLGRGRTGSGKTYAFGLPLVARLLADGGREPRSRRPRALVLAPTRELASQISATVTPLAQAAGLTTTVVFGGVGQNPQVTALRNGVDVLIACPGRLEDLIGQGHCSLADVEITVLDEADHMADLGFLPAVRRLLDQTPKNGQRMLFSATLDNAIDVLVKRFLRNPAVHEADSAQSPVAKMDHHVLHIERDHRLPVLLDLTSAPGRTVVFTRTKHGAKALARQLNKNGVPAVDLHGNLSQNARTRNMDAFHSGAATTLVATDIAARGIHVDDVSLVVHADPPAEHKAYLHRSGRTARAGAAGTVITLMTSDQRGDVRELTRAAGIKPTTTRLNDAQHPVLQELAPGERSRPGGIELTAPVGAPGSGAKRSGGNRPGSRARARSRAEGGAAQGGGQRQGQKPGQKSAQKPGQRSSQGGQGGQGAPKAGGQGGNRQRNRRRGGTGGSGGAGGGHSAAGFSSGRR
;
A
#
# COMPACT_ATOMS: atom_id res chain seq x y z
N MET A 1 3.24 23.20 28.47
CA MET A 1 1.81 23.57 28.59
C MET A 1 1.03 22.67 27.65
N THR A 2 -0.19 22.27 28.00
CA THR A 2 -1.09 21.56 27.07
C THR A 2 -1.75 22.58 26.16
N HIS A 3 -1.26 22.70 24.93
CA HIS A 3 -1.87 23.56 23.91
C HIS A 3 -3.14 22.91 23.39
N THR A 4 -4.21 23.69 23.19
CA THR A 4 -5.39 23.27 22.43
C THR A 4 -5.14 23.48 20.92
N PHE A 5 -5.99 22.91 20.06
CA PHE A 5 -5.91 23.21 18.62
C PHE A 5 -6.14 24.69 18.29
N ALA A 6 -6.93 25.40 19.10
CA ALA A 6 -7.16 26.84 18.94
C ALA A 6 -5.87 27.63 19.24
N ASP A 7 -5.15 27.29 20.31
CA ASP A 7 -3.86 27.92 20.68
C ASP A 7 -2.77 27.71 19.61
N LEU A 8 -2.88 26.63 18.83
CA LEU A 8 -1.98 26.32 17.71
C LEU A 8 -2.37 27.03 16.41
N GLY A 9 -3.45 27.82 16.39
CA GLY A 9 -3.89 28.60 15.22
C GLY A 9 -4.78 27.85 14.22
N VAL A 10 -5.41 26.74 14.61
CA VAL A 10 -6.33 26.01 13.72
C VAL A 10 -7.62 26.83 13.48
N PRO A 11 -8.08 27.01 12.22
CA PRO A 11 -9.30 27.77 11.91
C PRO A 11 -10.56 27.20 12.57
N THR A 12 -11.46 28.08 13.03
CA THR A 12 -12.69 27.73 13.76
C THR A 12 -13.59 26.73 13.02
N SER A 13 -13.67 26.80 11.69
CA SER A 13 -14.44 25.84 10.88
C SER A 13 -13.91 24.41 10.97
N LEU A 14 -12.60 24.23 11.22
CA LEU A 14 -11.97 22.92 11.40
C LEU A 14 -12.04 22.46 12.86
N LEU A 15 -12.02 23.39 13.83
CA LEU A 15 -12.24 23.06 15.25
C LEU A 15 -13.60 22.37 15.46
N ALA A 16 -14.67 22.87 14.84
CA ALA A 16 -15.99 22.25 14.92
C ALA A 16 -16.04 20.80 14.37
N VAL A 17 -15.20 20.47 13.38
CA VAL A 17 -15.04 19.08 12.91
C VAL A 17 -14.30 18.25 13.95
N LEU A 18 -13.18 18.76 14.47
CA LEU A 18 -12.38 18.07 15.49
C LEU A 18 -13.20 17.76 16.75
N GLU A 19 -14.02 18.69 17.23
CA GLU A 19 -14.94 18.49 18.37
C GLU A 19 -15.95 17.37 18.10
N ARG A 20 -16.55 17.34 16.89
CA ARG A 20 -17.51 16.29 16.50
C ARG A 20 -16.86 14.91 16.43
N GLU A 21 -15.62 14.82 15.95
CA GLU A 21 -14.82 13.59 15.95
C GLU A 21 -14.17 13.29 17.33
N GLN A 22 -14.46 14.09 18.37
CA GLN A 22 -13.94 13.98 19.75
C GLN A 22 -12.41 14.16 19.89
N ILE A 23 -11.78 14.86 18.95
CA ILE A 23 -10.34 15.11 18.90
C ILE A 23 -10.04 16.48 19.50
N THR A 24 -10.08 16.57 20.83
CA THR A 24 -9.97 17.85 21.56
C THR A 24 -8.53 18.23 21.93
N VAL A 25 -7.63 17.26 22.07
CA VAL A 25 -6.23 17.47 22.50
C VAL A 25 -5.27 17.09 21.36
N PRO A 26 -4.36 17.99 20.93
CA PRO A 26 -3.38 17.68 19.91
C PRO A 26 -2.34 16.67 20.41
N THR A 27 -2.00 15.71 19.56
CA THR A 27 -0.90 14.76 19.82
C THR A 27 0.46 15.47 19.76
N PRO A 28 1.55 14.89 20.30
CA PRO A 28 2.87 15.53 20.28
C PRO A 28 3.36 15.93 18.88
N ILE A 29 3.10 15.14 17.84
CA ILE A 29 3.47 15.53 16.46
C ILE A 29 2.65 16.73 15.98
N GLN A 30 1.35 16.78 16.30
CA GLN A 30 0.46 17.87 15.91
C GLN A 30 0.88 19.17 16.61
N ALA A 31 1.08 19.13 17.93
CA ALA A 31 1.54 20.28 18.70
C ALA A 31 2.89 20.82 18.22
N ALA A 32 3.81 19.95 17.80
CA ALA A 32 5.10 20.34 17.25
C ALA A 32 4.98 20.94 15.84
N THR A 33 4.25 20.29 14.92
CA THR A 33 4.26 20.69 13.50
C THR A 33 3.28 21.80 13.14
N LEU A 34 2.15 21.93 13.85
CA LEU A 34 1.06 22.85 13.45
C LEU A 34 1.49 24.32 13.39
N PRO A 35 2.29 24.88 14.33
CA PRO A 35 2.72 26.28 14.25
C PRO A 35 3.54 26.62 13.00
N ASP A 36 4.47 25.75 12.59
CA ASP A 36 5.23 25.92 11.35
C ASP A 36 4.39 25.66 10.09
N SER A 37 3.56 24.60 10.10
CA SER A 37 2.80 24.23 8.89
C SER A 37 1.64 25.19 8.59
N LEU A 38 0.96 25.74 9.60
CA LEU A 38 -0.12 26.72 9.42
C LEU A 38 0.40 28.07 8.92
N THR A 39 1.65 28.45 9.25
CA THR A 39 2.31 29.64 8.69
C THR A 39 2.86 29.42 7.27
N GLY A 40 2.66 28.23 6.69
CA GLY A 40 3.02 27.92 5.31
C GLY A 40 4.46 27.43 5.11
N ARG A 41 5.21 27.16 6.20
CA ARG A 41 6.58 26.64 6.13
C ARG A 41 6.59 25.16 5.73
N ASP A 42 7.65 24.74 5.06
CA ASP A 42 7.89 23.31 4.82
C ASP A 42 8.14 22.57 6.13
N VAL A 43 7.68 21.32 6.23
CA VAL A 43 7.79 20.51 7.46
C VAL A 43 8.35 19.13 7.15
N LEU A 44 9.27 18.68 8.01
CA LEU A 44 9.73 17.30 8.08
C LEU A 44 9.27 16.70 9.42
N GLY A 45 8.13 16.01 9.40
CA GLY A 45 7.52 15.40 10.58
C GLY A 45 7.94 13.94 10.76
N ARG A 46 8.69 13.66 11.83
CA ARG A 46 9.07 12.31 12.23
C ARG A 46 8.14 11.76 13.31
N GLY A 47 7.48 10.65 12.98
CA GLY A 47 6.59 9.96 13.91
C GLY A 47 6.09 8.62 13.37
N ARG A 48 5.90 7.66 14.27
CA ARG A 48 5.38 6.32 13.97
C ARG A 48 3.93 6.39 13.45
N THR A 49 3.48 5.36 12.74
CA THR A 49 2.06 5.20 12.39
C THR A 49 1.21 5.21 13.68
N GLY A 50 0.07 5.91 13.68
CA GLY A 50 -0.78 6.10 14.87
C GLY A 50 -0.45 7.34 15.73
N SER A 51 0.63 8.07 15.46
CA SER A 51 0.97 9.31 16.19
C SER A 51 0.07 10.52 15.88
N GLY A 52 -0.94 10.39 15.01
CA GLY A 52 -1.84 11.49 14.62
C GLY A 52 -1.37 12.34 13.44
N LYS A 53 -0.39 11.86 12.65
CA LYS A 53 0.18 12.57 11.48
C LYS A 53 -0.86 13.08 10.48
N THR A 54 -1.95 12.33 10.25
CA THR A 54 -2.98 12.68 9.26
C THR A 54 -3.64 14.02 9.55
N TYR A 55 -3.93 14.35 10.81
CA TYR A 55 -4.40 15.69 11.20
C TYR A 55 -3.27 16.72 11.21
N ALA A 56 -2.04 16.32 11.57
CA ALA A 56 -0.87 17.18 11.57
C ALA A 56 -0.55 17.79 10.19
N PHE A 57 -0.90 17.09 9.09
CA PHE A 57 -0.84 17.63 7.73
C PHE A 57 -2.20 18.00 7.13
N GLY A 58 -3.29 17.36 7.53
CA GLY A 58 -4.63 17.61 6.99
C GLY A 58 -5.18 18.98 7.37
N LEU A 59 -4.97 19.41 8.62
CA LEU A 59 -5.37 20.72 9.11
C LEU A 59 -4.68 21.88 8.36
N PRO A 60 -3.34 21.96 8.26
CA PRO A 60 -2.67 23.03 7.52
C PRO A 60 -2.94 22.97 6.01
N LEU A 61 -3.12 21.77 5.43
CA LEU A 61 -3.51 21.62 4.03
C LEU A 61 -4.87 22.28 3.74
N VAL A 62 -5.89 21.98 4.55
CA VAL A 62 -7.22 22.55 4.37
C VAL A 62 -7.24 24.04 4.72
N ALA A 63 -6.57 24.44 5.81
CA ALA A 63 -6.45 25.84 6.20
C ALA A 63 -5.80 26.72 5.12
N ARG A 64 -4.75 26.21 4.44
CA ARG A 64 -4.09 26.92 3.34
C ARG A 64 -5.03 27.12 2.14
N LEU A 65 -5.75 26.08 1.73
CA LEU A 65 -6.68 26.17 0.59
C LEU A 65 -7.88 27.09 0.88
N LEU A 66 -8.33 27.14 2.14
CA LEU A 66 -9.38 28.01 2.65
C LEU A 66 -8.95 29.49 2.65
N ALA A 67 -7.70 29.78 3.00
CA ALA A 67 -7.16 31.15 3.02
C ALA A 67 -7.15 31.83 1.63
N ASP A 68 -7.14 31.04 0.56
CA ASP A 68 -7.18 31.48 -0.85
C ASP A 68 -8.57 31.95 -1.32
N GLY A 69 -9.51 32.20 -0.39
CA GLY A 69 -10.74 32.97 -0.65
C GLY A 69 -11.81 32.28 -1.49
N GLY A 70 -11.87 30.93 -1.47
CA GLY A 70 -12.89 30.18 -2.21
C GLY A 70 -12.60 29.98 -3.70
N ARG A 71 -11.33 30.08 -4.12
CA ARG A 71 -10.89 29.77 -5.48
C ARG A 71 -11.27 28.34 -5.89
N GLU A 72 -12.19 28.23 -6.85
CA GLU A 72 -12.65 26.95 -7.40
C GLU A 72 -11.52 26.16 -8.09
N PRO A 73 -11.51 24.82 -7.99
CA PRO A 73 -10.51 23.98 -8.63
C PRO A 73 -10.75 23.86 -10.13
N ARG A 74 -9.71 24.07 -10.94
CA ARG A 74 -9.82 23.93 -12.40
C ARG A 74 -9.89 22.46 -12.81
N SER A 75 -10.61 22.19 -13.90
CA SER A 75 -10.68 20.86 -14.53
C SER A 75 -9.28 20.25 -14.67
N ARG A 76 -9.09 19.04 -14.11
CA ARG A 76 -7.86 18.24 -14.11
C ARG A 76 -6.65 18.85 -13.37
N ARG A 77 -6.80 19.98 -12.67
CA ARG A 77 -5.69 20.72 -12.04
C ARG A 77 -5.94 20.90 -10.53
N PRO A 78 -5.54 19.91 -9.70
CA PRO A 78 -5.73 19.99 -8.26
C PRO A 78 -4.86 21.04 -7.59
N ARG A 79 -5.37 21.59 -6.48
CA ARG A 79 -4.71 22.63 -5.68
C ARG A 79 -3.84 22.06 -4.55
N ALA A 80 -4.15 20.86 -4.05
CA ALA A 80 -3.33 20.12 -3.11
C ALA A 80 -3.11 18.67 -3.56
N LEU A 81 -1.93 18.13 -3.21
CA LEU A 81 -1.55 16.75 -3.49
C LEU A 81 -1.09 16.06 -2.21
N VAL A 82 -1.68 14.91 -1.88
CA VAL A 82 -1.19 13.99 -0.84
C VAL A 82 -0.78 12.68 -1.49
N LEU A 83 0.51 12.33 -1.43
CA LEU A 83 1.03 11.06 -1.90
C LEU A 83 1.06 10.05 -0.74
N ALA A 84 0.55 8.84 -1.00
CA ALA A 84 0.56 7.71 -0.06
C ALA A 84 1.07 6.42 -0.75
N PRO A 85 1.92 5.60 -0.08
CA PRO A 85 2.47 4.37 -0.65
C PRO A 85 1.42 3.32 -1.01
N THR A 86 0.32 3.20 -0.26
CA THR A 86 -0.69 2.15 -0.46
C THR A 86 -2.10 2.72 -0.57
N ARG A 87 -2.98 1.93 -1.17
CA ARG A 87 -4.40 2.28 -1.39
C ARG A 87 -5.14 2.40 -0.06
N GLU A 88 -4.75 1.57 0.89
CA GLU A 88 -5.32 1.51 2.23
C GLU A 88 -5.01 2.79 2.99
N LEU A 89 -3.75 3.22 2.99
CA LEU A 89 -3.35 4.50 3.57
C LEU A 89 -3.98 5.69 2.83
N ALA A 90 -4.05 5.66 1.49
CA ALA A 90 -4.74 6.68 0.71
C ALA A 90 -6.24 6.82 1.09
N SER A 91 -6.94 5.69 1.28
CA SER A 91 -8.33 5.69 1.76
C SER A 91 -8.47 6.16 3.21
N GLN A 92 -7.53 5.80 4.10
CA GLN A 92 -7.51 6.25 5.49
C GLN A 92 -7.27 7.76 5.60
N ILE A 93 -6.32 8.29 4.82
CA ILE A 93 -6.11 9.74 4.68
C ILE A 93 -7.39 10.41 4.15
N SER A 94 -8.07 9.83 3.16
CA SER A 94 -9.32 10.40 2.65
C SER A 94 -10.43 10.41 3.70
N ALA A 95 -10.59 9.34 4.49
CA ALA A 95 -11.58 9.30 5.56
C ALA A 95 -11.35 10.42 6.60
N THR A 96 -10.09 10.78 6.87
CA THR A 96 -9.72 11.89 7.76
C THR A 96 -9.85 13.27 7.11
N VAL A 97 -9.42 13.42 5.85
CA VAL A 97 -9.34 14.72 5.18
C VAL A 97 -10.68 15.16 4.57
N THR A 98 -11.53 14.24 4.14
CA THR A 98 -12.82 14.58 3.52
C THR A 98 -13.75 15.38 4.45
N PRO A 99 -13.94 15.04 5.75
CA PRO A 99 -14.74 15.86 6.67
C PRO A 99 -14.19 17.29 6.86
N LEU A 100 -12.87 17.43 6.98
CA LEU A 100 -12.19 18.74 7.09
C LEU A 100 -12.41 19.57 5.82
N ALA A 101 -12.20 18.97 4.66
CA ALA A 101 -12.39 19.61 3.36
C ALA A 101 -13.85 20.03 3.14
N GLN A 102 -14.83 19.19 3.49
CA GLN A 102 -16.26 19.50 3.41
C GLN A 102 -16.64 20.71 4.27
N ALA A 103 -16.11 20.82 5.50
CA ALA A 103 -16.33 22.00 6.35
C ALA A 103 -15.70 23.30 5.80
N ALA A 104 -14.73 23.17 4.89
CA ALA A 104 -14.12 24.28 4.15
C ALA A 104 -14.72 24.50 2.74
N GLY A 105 -15.76 23.74 2.35
CA GLY A 105 -16.35 23.80 1.01
C GLY A 105 -15.49 23.20 -0.12
N LEU A 106 -14.43 22.46 0.22
CA LEU A 106 -13.44 21.92 -0.71
C LEU A 106 -13.80 20.50 -1.18
N THR A 107 -13.48 20.23 -2.44
CA THR A 107 -13.68 18.94 -3.09
C THR A 107 -12.47 18.01 -2.93
N THR A 108 -12.71 16.70 -2.74
CA THR A 108 -11.63 15.71 -2.53
C THR A 108 -11.77 14.52 -3.49
N THR A 109 -10.68 13.85 -3.82
CA THR A 109 -10.70 12.61 -4.60
C THR A 109 -9.48 11.73 -4.35
N VAL A 110 -9.69 10.42 -4.40
CA VAL A 110 -8.65 9.40 -4.20
C VAL A 110 -8.32 8.67 -5.50
N VAL A 111 -7.03 8.58 -5.82
CA VAL A 111 -6.52 8.02 -7.07
C VAL A 111 -5.53 6.88 -6.80
N PHE A 112 -5.95 5.65 -7.09
CA PHE A 112 -5.10 4.46 -6.96
C PHE A 112 -5.44 3.35 -7.97
N GLY A 113 -4.49 2.43 -8.16
CA GLY A 113 -4.60 1.31 -9.10
C GLY A 113 -5.58 0.21 -8.67
N GLY A 114 -5.84 -0.77 -9.53
CA GLY A 114 -6.64 -1.97 -9.20
C GLY A 114 -8.15 -1.75 -9.04
N VAL A 115 -8.64 -0.54 -9.33
CA VAL A 115 -10.06 -0.21 -9.52
C VAL A 115 -10.26 0.48 -10.88
N GLY A 116 -11.52 0.52 -11.33
CA GLY A 116 -11.90 1.17 -12.59
C GLY A 116 -11.40 2.61 -12.67
N GLN A 117 -10.92 3.01 -13.85
CA GLN A 117 -10.28 4.30 -14.04
C GLN A 117 -11.30 5.44 -14.26
N ASN A 118 -12.39 5.18 -14.97
CA ASN A 118 -13.37 6.19 -15.38
C ASN A 118 -13.95 7.05 -14.24
N PRO A 119 -14.22 6.53 -13.02
CA PRO A 119 -14.65 7.36 -11.89
C PRO A 119 -13.58 8.39 -11.48
N GLN A 120 -12.31 7.98 -11.43
CA GLN A 120 -11.18 8.86 -11.10
C GLN A 120 -10.99 9.96 -12.17
N VAL A 121 -11.08 9.59 -13.45
CA VAL A 121 -11.01 10.55 -14.58
C VAL A 121 -12.18 11.52 -14.55
N THR A 122 -13.39 11.04 -14.23
CA THR A 122 -14.59 11.88 -14.13
C THR A 122 -14.46 12.88 -13.00
N ALA A 123 -14.03 12.46 -11.82
CA ALA A 123 -13.80 13.35 -10.69
C ALA A 123 -12.74 14.42 -11.01
N LEU A 124 -11.55 14.01 -11.50
CA LEU A 124 -10.50 14.95 -11.93
C LEU A 124 -11.01 15.95 -12.98
N ARG A 125 -11.80 15.50 -13.96
CA ARG A 125 -12.38 16.37 -14.98
C ARG A 125 -13.35 17.42 -14.40
N ASN A 126 -14.07 17.09 -13.33
CA ASN A 126 -15.02 18.01 -12.72
C ASN A 126 -14.34 19.12 -11.89
N GLY A 127 -13.03 19.01 -11.62
CA GLY A 127 -12.32 19.86 -10.66
C GLY A 127 -12.23 19.16 -9.30
N VAL A 128 -11.06 19.22 -8.68
CA VAL A 128 -10.78 18.63 -7.36
C VAL A 128 -9.82 19.58 -6.63
N ASP A 129 -10.10 19.96 -5.39
CA ASP A 129 -9.18 20.77 -4.59
C ASP A 129 -8.06 19.89 -4.03
N VAL A 130 -8.41 18.81 -3.33
CA VAL A 130 -7.47 17.90 -2.67
C VAL A 130 -7.42 16.54 -3.36
N LEU A 131 -6.30 16.26 -4.02
CA LEU A 131 -6.01 14.97 -4.63
C LEU A 131 -5.16 14.10 -3.69
N ILE A 132 -5.69 12.95 -3.27
CA ILE A 132 -4.96 11.93 -2.52
C ILE A 132 -4.62 10.78 -3.47
N ALA A 133 -3.37 10.37 -3.59
CA ALA A 133 -2.96 9.44 -4.64
C ALA A 133 -1.83 8.46 -4.29
N CYS A 134 -1.90 7.27 -4.88
CA CYS A 134 -0.74 6.37 -5.00
C CYS A 134 0.08 6.75 -6.25
N PRO A 135 1.43 6.89 -6.15
CA PRO A 135 2.26 7.45 -7.22
C PRO A 135 2.01 6.88 -8.63
N GLY A 136 2.04 5.55 -8.79
CA GLY A 136 1.94 4.92 -10.12
C GLY A 136 0.65 5.24 -10.88
N ARG A 137 -0.53 5.19 -10.22
CA ARG A 137 -1.80 5.52 -10.89
C ARG A 137 -1.90 7.02 -11.21
N LEU A 138 -1.28 7.89 -10.41
CA LEU A 138 -1.23 9.30 -10.73
C LEU A 138 -0.36 9.57 -11.96
N GLU A 139 0.81 8.93 -12.06
CA GLU A 139 1.64 8.99 -13.27
C GLU A 139 0.89 8.48 -14.52
N ASP A 140 0.16 7.36 -14.42
CA ASP A 140 -0.68 6.84 -15.52
C ASP A 140 -1.68 7.91 -16.02
N LEU A 141 -2.38 8.58 -15.09
CA LEU A 141 -3.40 9.58 -15.42
C LEU A 141 -2.81 10.88 -15.96
N ILE A 142 -1.64 11.29 -15.46
CA ILE A 142 -0.91 12.44 -16.00
C ILE A 142 -0.43 12.14 -17.43
N GLY A 143 0.15 10.96 -17.67
CA GLY A 143 0.59 10.52 -19.01
C GLY A 143 -0.54 10.42 -20.04
N GLN A 144 -1.78 10.25 -19.58
CA GLN A 144 -3.00 10.23 -20.40
C GLN A 144 -3.67 11.62 -20.53
N GLY A 145 -3.09 12.68 -19.94
CA GLY A 145 -3.65 14.04 -19.97
C GLY A 145 -4.91 14.21 -19.11
N HIS A 146 -5.15 13.32 -18.16
CA HIS A 146 -6.29 13.37 -17.22
C HIS A 146 -5.99 14.17 -15.94
N CYS A 147 -4.73 14.52 -15.66
CA CYS A 147 -4.30 15.35 -14.54
C CYS A 147 -3.09 16.21 -14.90
N SER A 148 -2.96 17.40 -14.29
CA SER A 148 -1.76 18.23 -14.31
C SER A 148 -1.53 18.86 -12.93
N LEU A 149 -0.34 18.69 -12.38
CA LEU A 149 0.02 19.14 -11.03
C LEU A 149 0.48 20.60 -10.94
N ALA A 150 0.35 21.36 -12.03
CA ALA A 150 0.87 22.72 -12.15
C ALA A 150 0.13 23.78 -11.31
N ASP A 151 -1.01 23.43 -10.69
CA ASP A 151 -1.75 24.31 -9.76
C ASP A 151 -1.55 23.93 -8.28
N VAL A 152 -0.70 22.94 -7.98
CA VAL A 152 -0.53 22.43 -6.62
C VAL A 152 0.20 23.45 -5.74
N GLU A 153 -0.53 24.05 -4.80
CA GLU A 153 -0.09 25.03 -3.82
C GLU A 153 0.57 24.36 -2.59
N ILE A 154 0.19 23.12 -2.28
CA ILE A 154 0.73 22.33 -1.18
C ILE A 154 0.84 20.85 -1.53
N THR A 155 1.99 20.23 -1.20
CA THR A 155 2.24 18.79 -1.40
C THR A 155 2.61 18.10 -0.09
N VAL A 156 2.03 16.92 0.14
CA VAL A 156 2.31 16.05 1.28
C VAL A 156 2.81 14.69 0.81
N LEU A 157 3.82 14.15 1.48
CA LEU A 157 4.22 12.74 1.38
C LEU A 157 4.00 12.12 2.78
N ASP A 158 3.18 11.08 2.89
CA ASP A 158 3.09 10.29 4.14
C ASP A 158 3.63 8.87 3.95
N GLU A 159 4.22 8.34 5.03
CA GLU A 159 5.07 7.13 5.05
C GLU A 159 6.08 7.12 3.87
N ALA A 160 6.89 8.18 3.75
CA ALA A 160 7.86 8.33 2.65
C ALA A 160 8.91 7.20 2.62
N ASP A 161 9.34 6.72 3.79
CA ASP A 161 10.17 5.52 3.97
C ASP A 161 9.50 4.25 3.43
N HIS A 162 8.20 4.08 3.67
CA HIS A 162 7.42 3.01 3.07
C HIS A 162 7.33 3.17 1.53
N MET A 163 7.27 4.40 0.98
CA MET A 163 7.42 4.59 -0.47
C MET A 163 8.80 4.15 -0.98
N ALA A 164 9.86 4.27 -0.19
CA ALA A 164 11.19 3.77 -0.53
C ALA A 164 11.25 2.23 -0.52
N ASP A 165 10.71 1.61 0.52
CA ASP A 165 10.53 0.15 0.69
C ASP A 165 9.71 -0.51 -0.44
N LEU A 166 8.91 0.26 -1.18
CA LEU A 166 8.15 -0.18 -2.36
C LEU A 166 8.76 0.26 -3.71
N GLY A 167 9.92 0.93 -3.69
CA GLY A 167 10.60 1.39 -4.90
C GLY A 167 9.92 2.58 -5.61
N PHE A 168 9.00 3.30 -4.96
CA PHE A 168 8.27 4.41 -5.57
C PHE A 168 9.03 5.74 -5.64
N LEU A 169 10.20 5.88 -5.02
CA LEU A 169 10.94 7.16 -5.02
C LEU A 169 11.20 7.76 -6.41
N PRO A 170 11.50 6.99 -7.48
CA PRO A 170 11.62 7.54 -8.83
C PRO A 170 10.32 8.18 -9.34
N ALA A 171 9.16 7.57 -9.06
CA ALA A 171 7.84 8.11 -9.40
C ALA A 171 7.52 9.36 -8.57
N VAL A 172 7.74 9.29 -7.25
CA VAL A 172 7.57 10.43 -6.33
C VAL A 172 8.39 11.64 -6.79
N ARG A 173 9.66 11.44 -7.18
CA ARG A 173 10.52 12.51 -7.72
C ARG A 173 9.91 13.16 -8.96
N ARG A 174 9.47 12.36 -9.94
CA ARG A 174 8.84 12.88 -11.18
C ARG A 174 7.52 13.59 -10.93
N LEU A 175 6.75 13.19 -9.92
CA LEU A 175 5.52 13.88 -9.51
C LEU A 175 5.84 15.23 -8.83
N LEU A 176 6.83 15.27 -7.94
CA LEU A 176 7.27 16.51 -7.28
C LEU A 176 7.98 17.50 -8.21
N ASP A 177 8.61 17.01 -9.27
CA ASP A 177 9.19 17.86 -10.33
C ASP A 177 8.10 18.58 -11.17
N GLN A 178 6.86 18.09 -11.12
CA GLN A 178 5.70 18.70 -11.80
C GLN A 178 4.89 19.65 -10.91
N THR A 179 5.18 19.74 -9.61
CA THR A 179 4.53 20.72 -8.72
C THR A 179 5.30 22.05 -8.71
N PRO A 180 4.60 23.20 -8.57
CA PRO A 180 5.23 24.51 -8.38
C PRO A 180 6.33 24.51 -7.32
N LYS A 181 7.50 25.06 -7.67
CA LYS A 181 8.68 25.07 -6.77
C LYS A 181 8.47 25.93 -5.51
N ASN A 182 7.52 26.86 -5.54
CA ASN A 182 7.16 27.77 -4.45
C ASN A 182 5.94 27.30 -3.64
N GLY A 183 5.36 26.14 -3.95
CA GLY A 183 4.35 25.51 -3.09
C GLY A 183 4.96 24.97 -1.80
N GLN A 184 4.15 24.90 -0.75
CA GLN A 184 4.55 24.34 0.54
C GLN A 184 4.67 22.81 0.46
N ARG A 185 5.66 22.23 1.16
CA ARG A 185 5.93 20.80 1.14
C ARG A 185 6.07 20.23 2.54
N MET A 186 5.32 19.19 2.83
CA MET A 186 5.37 18.48 4.11
C MET A 186 5.71 17.00 3.86
N LEU A 187 6.73 16.50 4.54
CA LEU A 187 7.17 15.11 4.44
C LEU A 187 7.03 14.44 5.81
N PHE A 188 6.30 13.33 5.85
CA PHE A 188 6.05 12.53 7.03
C PHE A 188 6.62 11.12 6.84
N SER A 189 7.40 10.67 7.82
CA SER A 189 8.14 9.40 7.76
C SER A 189 8.39 8.86 9.17
N ALA A 190 8.52 7.54 9.33
CA ALA A 190 8.97 6.97 10.60
C ALA A 190 10.51 6.96 10.68
N THR A 191 11.19 6.94 9.54
CA THR A 191 12.66 6.88 9.44
C THR A 191 13.22 7.93 8.48
N LEU A 192 14.48 8.34 8.72
CA LEU A 192 15.30 9.11 7.81
C LEU A 192 16.51 8.28 7.41
N ASP A 193 16.34 7.51 6.33
CA ASP A 193 17.48 6.87 5.67
C ASP A 193 17.95 7.69 4.46
N ASN A 194 19.11 7.29 3.91
CA ASN A 194 19.75 7.95 2.79
C ASN A 194 18.82 8.17 1.57
N ALA A 195 17.78 7.36 1.40
CA ALA A 195 16.86 7.47 0.27
C ALA A 195 15.85 8.62 0.47
N ILE A 196 15.41 8.84 1.70
CA ILE A 196 14.52 9.95 2.11
C ILE A 196 15.28 11.27 2.21
N ASP A 197 16.53 11.22 2.67
CA ASP A 197 17.44 12.36 2.71
C ASP A 197 17.59 13.08 1.35
N VAL A 198 17.59 12.31 0.26
CA VAL A 198 17.62 12.86 -1.12
C VAL A 198 16.32 13.58 -1.47
N LEU A 199 15.16 13.15 -0.94
CA LEU A 199 13.91 13.89 -1.12
C LEU A 199 13.91 15.19 -0.31
N VAL A 200 14.31 15.13 0.96
CA VAL A 200 14.38 16.29 1.85
C VAL A 200 15.27 17.37 1.25
N LYS A 201 16.53 17.03 0.92
CA LYS A 201 17.52 17.98 0.38
C LYS A 201 17.14 18.59 -0.97
N ARG A 202 16.35 17.87 -1.80
CA ARG A 202 15.97 18.33 -3.15
C ARG A 202 14.66 19.13 -3.16
N PHE A 203 13.68 18.76 -2.34
CA PHE A 203 12.31 19.27 -2.48
C PHE A 203 11.87 20.20 -1.34
N LEU A 204 12.41 20.06 -0.12
CA LEU A 204 12.02 20.90 1.02
C LEU A 204 12.95 22.13 1.15
N ARG A 205 12.40 23.26 1.59
CA ARG A 205 13.06 24.56 1.70
C ARG A 205 13.07 25.05 3.16
N ASN A 206 14.25 25.04 3.78
CA ASN A 206 14.42 25.38 5.20
C ASN A 206 13.34 24.75 6.13
N PRO A 207 13.10 23.43 6.02
CA PRO A 207 11.96 22.82 6.68
C PRO A 207 12.10 22.86 8.20
N ALA A 208 10.98 23.02 8.90
CA ALA A 208 10.93 22.73 10.31
C ALA A 208 11.02 21.21 10.52
N VAL A 209 12.04 20.75 11.24
CA VAL A 209 12.24 19.33 11.52
C VAL A 209 11.71 19.03 12.92
N HIS A 210 10.68 18.20 13.00
CA HIS A 210 9.98 17.88 14.24
C HIS A 210 10.02 16.36 14.51
N GLU A 211 10.33 15.98 15.74
CA GLU A 211 10.29 14.59 16.22
C GLU A 211 9.27 14.46 17.34
N ALA A 212 8.27 13.60 17.15
CA ALA A 212 7.31 13.26 18.21
C ALA A 212 7.76 12.07 19.07
N ASP A 213 8.74 11.30 18.61
CA ASP A 213 9.45 10.30 19.40
C ASP A 213 10.43 11.03 20.35
N SER A 214 9.90 11.60 21.44
CA SER A 214 10.77 12.03 22.53
C SER A 214 11.49 10.80 23.09
N ALA A 215 12.79 10.90 23.35
CA ALA A 215 13.58 9.84 23.99
C ALA A 215 13.15 9.53 25.45
N GLN A 216 12.05 10.14 25.90
CA GLN A 216 11.49 10.07 27.25
C GLN A 216 10.07 9.50 27.28
N SER A 217 9.37 9.41 26.15
CA SER A 217 8.15 8.60 26.10
C SER A 217 8.57 7.13 26.12
N PRO A 218 8.13 6.32 27.09
CA PRO A 218 8.46 4.90 27.09
C PRO A 218 7.97 4.31 25.78
N VAL A 219 8.88 3.76 24.96
CA VAL A 219 8.48 2.83 23.91
C VAL A 219 7.68 1.75 24.64
N ALA A 220 6.37 1.70 24.40
CA ALA A 220 5.48 0.74 25.05
C ALA A 220 6.13 -0.63 24.89
N LYS A 221 6.51 -1.25 26.02
CA LYS A 221 7.42 -2.39 26.01
C LYS A 221 6.78 -3.49 25.18
N MET A 222 7.41 -3.77 24.03
CA MET A 222 7.07 -4.91 23.21
C MET A 222 7.87 -6.09 23.75
N ASP A 223 7.16 -7.12 24.21
CA ASP A 223 7.80 -8.34 24.65
C ASP A 223 8.00 -9.25 23.43
N HIS A 224 9.26 -9.46 23.09
CA HIS A 224 9.68 -10.20 21.90
C HIS A 224 10.03 -11.63 22.26
N HIS A 225 9.35 -12.60 21.63
CA HIS A 225 9.52 -14.02 21.88
C HIS A 225 9.86 -14.77 20.60
N VAL A 226 10.73 -15.77 20.71
CA VAL A 226 11.02 -16.73 19.63
C VAL A 226 10.61 -18.12 20.11
N LEU A 227 9.67 -18.73 19.42
CA LEU A 227 9.26 -20.11 19.69
C LEU A 227 9.97 -21.03 18.72
N HIS A 228 10.93 -21.80 19.22
CA HIS A 228 11.61 -22.84 18.46
C HIS A 228 10.70 -24.07 18.42
N ILE A 229 10.13 -24.33 17.24
CA ILE A 229 9.19 -25.42 16.98
C ILE A 229 9.71 -26.35 15.88
N GLU A 230 9.25 -27.60 15.91
CA GLU A 230 9.33 -28.47 14.72
C GLU A 230 8.13 -28.22 13.78
N ARG A 231 8.29 -28.60 12.51
CA ARG A 231 7.37 -28.18 11.43
C ARG A 231 5.91 -28.59 11.66
N ASP A 232 5.70 -29.77 12.23
CA ASP A 232 4.37 -30.34 12.47
C ASP A 232 3.61 -29.61 13.59
N HIS A 233 4.31 -28.92 14.48
CA HIS A 233 3.69 -28.12 15.55
C HIS A 233 3.29 -26.71 15.10
N ARG A 234 3.68 -26.27 13.89
CA ARG A 234 3.41 -24.91 13.39
C ARG A 234 1.92 -24.59 13.34
N LEU A 235 1.08 -25.48 12.80
CA LEU A 235 -0.37 -25.23 12.75
C LEU A 235 -1.03 -25.33 14.14
N PRO A 236 -0.79 -26.36 14.97
CA PRO A 236 -1.27 -26.41 16.35
C PRO A 236 -0.92 -25.17 17.19
N VAL A 237 0.34 -24.70 17.16
CA VAL A 237 0.77 -23.50 17.90
C VAL A 237 0.07 -22.23 17.38
N LEU A 238 -0.10 -22.09 16.06
CA LEU A 238 -0.84 -20.96 15.50
C LEU A 238 -2.32 -20.99 15.89
N LEU A 239 -2.94 -22.17 15.92
CA LEU A 239 -4.34 -22.36 16.34
C LEU A 239 -4.57 -22.09 17.83
N ASP A 240 -3.56 -22.27 18.67
CA ASP A 240 -3.64 -21.85 20.07
C ASP A 240 -3.56 -20.32 20.18
N LEU A 241 -2.47 -19.73 19.66
CA LEU A 241 -2.21 -18.29 19.74
C LEU A 241 -3.33 -17.43 19.13
N THR A 242 -3.90 -17.86 18.00
CA THR A 242 -5.01 -17.14 17.33
C THR A 242 -6.40 -17.43 17.91
N SER A 243 -6.51 -18.38 18.84
CA SER A 243 -7.72 -18.59 19.66
C SER A 243 -7.72 -17.77 20.95
N ALA A 244 -6.62 -17.11 21.30
CA ALA A 244 -6.59 -16.21 22.45
C ALA A 244 -7.46 -14.95 22.22
N PRO A 245 -7.96 -14.29 23.29
CA PRO A 245 -8.75 -13.06 23.17
C PRO A 245 -7.99 -11.88 22.53
N GLY A 246 -8.74 -11.02 21.84
CA GLY A 246 -8.23 -9.82 21.17
C GLY A 246 -7.94 -10.02 19.67
N ARG A 247 -7.50 -8.96 18.98
CA ARG A 247 -7.16 -9.02 17.56
C ARG A 247 -5.71 -9.48 17.36
N THR A 248 -5.51 -10.49 16.52
CA THR A 248 -4.19 -11.03 16.18
C THR A 248 -3.81 -10.74 14.72
N VAL A 249 -2.57 -10.29 14.47
CA VAL A 249 -2.01 -10.16 13.11
C VAL A 249 -0.94 -11.23 12.90
N VAL A 250 -1.15 -12.10 11.91
CA VAL A 250 -0.26 -13.22 11.58
C VAL A 250 0.47 -12.96 10.27
N PHE A 251 1.78 -12.77 10.31
CA PHE A 251 2.61 -12.56 9.12
C PHE A 251 3.16 -13.86 8.53
N THR A 252 2.98 -14.01 7.23
CA THR A 252 3.50 -15.12 6.41
C THR A 252 4.37 -14.58 5.28
N ARG A 253 5.29 -15.41 4.78
CA ARG A 253 6.26 -15.03 3.74
C ARG A 253 5.63 -14.92 2.35
N THR A 254 4.57 -15.68 2.06
CA THR A 254 4.00 -15.77 0.70
C THR A 254 2.49 -15.61 0.68
N LYS A 255 1.98 -15.03 -0.42
CA LYS A 255 0.53 -14.86 -0.65
C LYS A 255 -0.25 -16.18 -0.61
N HIS A 256 0.35 -17.25 -1.12
CA HIS A 256 -0.26 -18.58 -1.06
C HIS A 256 -0.28 -19.14 0.36
N GLY A 257 0.77 -18.87 1.15
CA GLY A 257 0.82 -19.15 2.59
C GLY A 257 -0.26 -18.42 3.37
N ALA A 258 -0.41 -17.11 3.18
CA ALA A 258 -1.47 -16.31 3.82
C ALA A 258 -2.87 -16.89 3.55
N LYS A 259 -3.21 -17.11 2.27
CA LYS A 259 -4.50 -17.67 1.87
C LYS A 259 -4.71 -19.08 2.40
N ALA A 260 -3.67 -19.91 2.45
CA ALA A 260 -3.75 -21.28 2.96
C ALA A 260 -3.97 -21.33 4.47
N LEU A 261 -3.18 -20.54 5.22
CA LEU A 261 -3.29 -20.46 6.68
C LEU A 261 -4.64 -19.89 7.11
N ALA A 262 -5.13 -18.81 6.49
CA ALA A 262 -6.48 -18.29 6.79
C ALA A 262 -7.58 -19.35 6.59
N ARG A 263 -7.52 -20.17 5.53
CA ARG A 263 -8.45 -21.31 5.37
C ARG A 263 -8.28 -22.38 6.46
N GLN A 264 -7.04 -22.67 6.87
CA GLN A 264 -6.78 -23.63 7.95
C GLN A 264 -7.33 -23.13 9.30
N LEU A 265 -7.16 -21.85 9.63
CA LEU A 265 -7.70 -21.23 10.83
C LEU A 265 -9.23 -21.31 10.86
N ASN A 266 -9.91 -20.86 9.78
CA ASN A 266 -11.38 -20.94 9.69
C ASN A 266 -11.90 -22.37 9.77
N LYS A 267 -11.25 -23.35 9.10
CA LYS A 267 -11.64 -24.76 9.19
C LYS A 267 -11.60 -25.30 10.62
N ASN A 268 -10.75 -24.74 11.49
CA ASN A 268 -10.61 -25.11 12.89
C ASN A 268 -11.35 -24.13 13.84
N GLY A 269 -12.28 -23.32 13.33
CA GLY A 269 -13.17 -22.48 14.15
C GLY A 269 -12.62 -21.11 14.55
N VAL A 270 -11.46 -20.68 14.02
CA VAL A 270 -10.88 -19.35 14.28
C VAL A 270 -11.29 -18.38 13.15
N PRO A 271 -12.03 -17.29 13.45
CA PRO A 271 -12.40 -16.27 12.48
C PRO A 271 -11.19 -15.55 11.87
N ALA A 272 -10.83 -15.92 10.64
CA ALA A 272 -9.62 -15.40 9.99
C ALA A 272 -9.86 -14.85 8.58
N VAL A 273 -9.19 -13.75 8.25
CA VAL A 273 -9.13 -13.19 6.89
C VAL A 273 -7.70 -13.16 6.37
N ASP A 274 -7.52 -13.25 5.05
CA ASP A 274 -6.22 -13.05 4.41
C ASP A 274 -6.03 -11.63 3.86
N LEU A 275 -4.79 -11.15 3.83
CA LEU A 275 -4.43 -9.89 3.17
C LEU A 275 -3.12 -10.04 2.40
N HIS A 276 -3.24 -10.18 1.08
CA HIS A 276 -2.11 -10.40 0.18
C HIS A 276 -2.30 -9.70 -1.17
N GLY A 277 -1.19 -9.45 -1.90
CA GLY A 277 -1.21 -8.70 -3.17
C GLY A 277 -2.04 -9.31 -4.32
N ASN A 278 -2.46 -10.58 -4.22
CA ASN A 278 -3.34 -11.24 -5.19
C ASN A 278 -4.85 -10.98 -4.95
N LEU A 279 -5.25 -10.25 -3.90
CA LEU A 279 -6.67 -9.94 -3.66
C LEU A 279 -7.15 -8.80 -4.55
N SER A 280 -8.39 -8.89 -5.04
CA SER A 280 -9.08 -7.74 -5.64
C SER A 280 -9.33 -6.66 -4.59
N GLN A 281 -9.46 -5.39 -4.99
CA GLN A 281 -9.62 -4.31 -4.01
C GLN A 281 -10.87 -4.52 -3.14
N ASN A 282 -12.00 -4.90 -3.73
CA ASN A 282 -13.24 -5.20 -3.01
C ASN A 282 -13.07 -6.35 -1.99
N ALA A 283 -12.19 -7.32 -2.26
CA ALA A 283 -11.87 -8.37 -1.29
C ALA A 283 -10.95 -7.85 -0.17
N ARG A 284 -9.98 -6.98 -0.49
CA ARG A 284 -9.15 -6.32 0.54
C ARG A 284 -10.01 -5.46 1.47
N THR A 285 -10.89 -4.61 0.92
CA THR A 285 -11.81 -3.79 1.71
C THR A 285 -12.66 -4.66 2.63
N ARG A 286 -13.42 -5.62 2.08
CA ARG A 286 -14.27 -6.53 2.90
C ARG A 286 -13.50 -7.26 3.99
N ASN A 287 -12.30 -7.78 3.68
CA ASN A 287 -11.48 -8.49 4.65
C ASN A 287 -10.98 -7.55 5.76
N MET A 288 -10.61 -6.30 5.43
CA MET A 288 -10.27 -5.28 6.43
C MET A 288 -11.50 -4.86 7.25
N ASP A 289 -12.66 -4.68 6.64
CA ASP A 289 -13.90 -4.30 7.33
C ASP A 289 -14.30 -5.37 8.36
N ALA A 290 -14.24 -6.64 7.96
CA ALA A 290 -14.47 -7.78 8.85
C ALA A 290 -13.50 -7.81 10.03
N PHE A 291 -12.23 -7.43 9.83
CA PHE A 291 -11.23 -7.40 10.89
C PHE A 291 -11.38 -6.20 11.83
N HIS A 292 -11.65 -4.99 11.31
CA HIS A 292 -11.92 -3.82 12.15
C HIS A 292 -13.20 -3.98 12.98
N SER A 293 -14.29 -4.51 12.38
CA SER A 293 -15.53 -4.81 13.10
C SER A 293 -15.43 -5.96 14.11
N GLY A 294 -14.32 -6.70 14.13
CA GLY A 294 -14.13 -7.86 15.01
C GLY A 294 -14.83 -9.14 14.53
N ALA A 295 -15.55 -9.11 13.41
CA ALA A 295 -16.13 -10.32 12.79
C ALA A 295 -15.04 -11.33 12.37
N ALA A 296 -13.86 -10.84 12.01
CA ALA A 296 -12.62 -11.62 12.02
C ALA A 296 -11.76 -11.20 13.21
N THR A 297 -11.25 -12.15 14.00
CA THR A 297 -10.31 -11.88 15.10
C THR A 297 -8.86 -11.97 14.63
N THR A 298 -8.60 -12.66 13.50
CA THR A 298 -7.25 -12.87 12.97
C THR A 298 -7.09 -12.34 11.54
N LEU A 299 -6.04 -11.54 11.31
CA LEU A 299 -5.60 -11.10 9.98
C LEU A 299 -4.31 -11.81 9.57
N VAL A 300 -4.37 -12.66 8.56
CA VAL A 300 -3.20 -13.36 8.00
C VAL A 300 -2.65 -12.61 6.80
N ALA A 301 -1.48 -11.99 6.92
CA ALA A 301 -0.95 -11.08 5.91
C ALA A 301 0.43 -11.47 5.37
N THR A 302 0.79 -10.83 4.25
CA THR A 302 2.16 -10.73 3.74
C THR A 302 2.68 -9.31 3.92
N ASP A 303 3.99 -9.11 4.11
CA ASP A 303 4.64 -7.80 4.32
C ASP A 303 4.09 -6.69 3.40
N ILE A 304 4.19 -6.86 2.09
CA ILE A 304 3.78 -5.87 1.08
C ILE A 304 2.31 -5.46 1.23
N ALA A 305 1.43 -6.38 1.65
CA ALA A 305 0.00 -6.14 1.72
C ALA A 305 -0.48 -5.58 3.07
N ALA A 306 0.34 -5.69 4.12
CA ALA A 306 0.09 -5.19 5.47
C ALA A 306 1.05 -4.06 5.92
N ARG A 307 1.86 -3.51 5.00
CA ARG A 307 2.41 -2.16 5.18
C ARG A 307 1.32 -1.12 4.87
N GLY A 308 1.29 -0.02 5.62
CA GLY A 308 0.28 1.04 5.46
C GLY A 308 -1.17 0.66 5.81
N ILE A 309 -1.44 -0.50 6.43
CA ILE A 309 -2.71 -0.70 7.15
C ILE A 309 -2.58 -0.09 8.55
N HIS A 310 -3.42 0.89 8.86
CA HIS A 310 -3.85 1.06 10.26
C HIS A 310 -4.58 -0.22 10.68
N VAL A 311 -4.16 -0.78 11.80
CA VAL A 311 -4.91 -1.81 12.53
C VAL A 311 -4.81 -1.39 13.98
N ASP A 312 -5.97 -1.19 14.59
CA ASP A 312 -6.10 -0.79 15.98
C ASP A 312 -6.37 -1.99 16.88
N ASP A 313 -5.97 -1.88 18.14
CA ASP A 313 -6.18 -2.86 19.21
C ASP A 313 -5.63 -4.27 18.91
N VAL A 314 -4.49 -4.36 18.19
CA VAL A 314 -3.77 -5.63 18.00
C VAL A 314 -3.04 -5.98 19.30
N SER A 315 -3.56 -6.96 20.05
CA SER A 315 -2.92 -7.49 21.26
C SER A 315 -1.69 -8.34 20.92
N LEU A 316 -1.72 -9.05 19.78
CA LEU A 316 -0.72 -10.05 19.43
C LEU A 316 -0.28 -9.95 17.96
N VAL A 317 1.04 -9.89 17.74
CA VAL A 317 1.66 -10.05 16.41
C VAL A 317 2.41 -11.37 16.36
N VAL A 318 2.06 -12.22 15.39
CA VAL A 318 2.73 -13.53 15.18
C VAL A 318 3.44 -13.56 13.83
N HIS A 319 4.76 -13.68 13.82
CA HIS A 319 5.52 -14.05 12.62
C HIS A 319 5.45 -15.57 12.44
N ALA A 320 4.42 -16.05 11.73
CA ALA A 320 4.29 -17.47 11.37
C ALA A 320 5.40 -17.94 10.41
N ASP A 321 5.99 -17.00 9.66
CA ASP A 321 7.28 -17.14 8.99
C ASP A 321 8.18 -15.94 9.36
N PRO A 322 9.45 -16.15 9.78
CA PRO A 322 10.37 -15.05 10.04
C PRO A 322 10.55 -14.13 8.81
N PRO A 323 10.59 -12.80 9.00
CA PRO A 323 10.94 -11.87 7.93
C PRO A 323 12.40 -12.07 7.49
N ALA A 324 12.71 -11.73 6.23
CA ALA A 324 14.06 -11.83 5.69
C ALA A 324 15.01 -10.74 6.20
N GLU A 325 14.46 -9.60 6.67
CA GLU A 325 15.24 -8.40 7.02
C GLU A 325 14.74 -7.75 8.31
N HIS A 326 15.66 -7.11 9.05
CA HIS A 326 15.37 -6.49 10.34
C HIS A 326 14.38 -5.31 10.25
N LYS A 327 14.45 -4.49 9.18
CA LYS A 327 13.46 -3.44 8.91
C LYS A 327 12.04 -4.02 8.85
N ALA A 328 11.85 -5.12 8.13
CA ALA A 328 10.56 -5.79 8.04
C ALA A 328 10.10 -6.33 9.40
N TYR A 329 10.99 -6.88 10.23
CA TYR A 329 10.66 -7.28 11.60
C TYR A 329 10.09 -6.11 12.42
N LEU A 330 10.76 -4.95 12.41
CA LEU A 330 10.32 -3.77 13.15
C LEU A 330 8.98 -3.23 12.61
N HIS A 331 8.78 -3.22 11.28
CA HIS A 331 7.53 -2.79 10.64
C HIS A 331 6.33 -3.70 10.93
N ARG A 332 6.56 -5.01 11.11
CA ARG A 332 5.56 -5.99 11.57
C ARG A 332 5.24 -5.82 13.05
N SER A 333 6.27 -5.70 13.89
CA SER A 333 6.13 -5.51 15.35
C SER A 333 5.36 -4.21 15.67
N GLY A 334 5.61 -3.13 14.91
CA GLY A 334 4.86 -1.87 14.97
C GLY A 334 3.38 -1.92 14.57
N ARG A 335 2.78 -3.11 14.43
CA ARG A 335 1.32 -3.30 14.36
C ARG A 335 0.67 -3.49 15.73
N THR A 336 1.42 -3.86 16.77
CA THR A 336 0.96 -3.87 18.18
C THR A 336 1.55 -2.69 18.97
N ALA A 337 1.25 -2.61 20.27
CA ALA A 337 1.68 -1.60 21.23
C ALA A 337 1.47 -0.13 20.79
N ARG A 338 0.31 0.13 20.17
CA ARG A 338 -0.16 1.48 19.82
C ARG A 338 -0.95 2.08 20.98
N ALA A 339 -1.03 3.41 21.03
CA ALA A 339 -1.76 4.17 22.06
C ALA A 339 -1.38 3.85 23.54
N GLY A 340 -0.19 3.30 23.78
CA GLY A 340 0.34 3.04 25.14
C GLY A 340 0.03 1.67 25.72
N ALA A 341 -0.71 0.81 25.01
CA ALA A 341 -0.89 -0.59 25.41
C ALA A 341 0.42 -1.39 25.28
N ALA A 342 0.63 -2.38 26.15
CA ALA A 342 1.68 -3.40 25.94
C ALA A 342 1.30 -4.31 24.76
N GLY A 343 2.30 -4.92 24.10
CA GLY A 343 2.07 -5.74 22.92
C GLY A 343 3.08 -6.88 22.78
N THR A 344 2.57 -8.10 22.55
CA THR A 344 3.41 -9.29 22.41
C THR A 344 3.76 -9.55 20.95
N VAL A 345 5.04 -9.82 20.68
CA VAL A 345 5.54 -10.20 19.34
C VAL A 345 6.14 -11.59 19.39
N ILE A 346 5.46 -12.57 18.78
CA ILE A 346 5.89 -13.96 18.75
C ILE A 346 6.45 -14.28 17.36
N THR A 347 7.66 -14.85 17.29
CA THR A 347 8.27 -15.34 16.04
C THR A 347 8.44 -16.85 16.10
N LEU A 348 7.80 -17.56 15.17
CA LEU A 348 8.00 -19.00 15.02
C LEU A 348 9.30 -19.26 14.26
N MET A 349 10.14 -20.15 14.76
CA MET A 349 11.43 -20.50 14.19
C MET A 349 11.58 -22.02 14.11
N THR A 350 11.92 -22.54 12.93
CA THR A 350 12.27 -23.95 12.77
C THR A 350 13.76 -24.19 12.98
N SER A 351 14.16 -25.45 13.22
CA SER A 351 15.55 -25.82 13.46
C SER A 351 16.54 -25.36 12.37
N ASP A 352 16.12 -25.31 11.11
CA ASP A 352 16.88 -24.81 9.96
C ASP A 352 17.03 -23.27 9.89
N GLN A 353 16.15 -22.52 10.55
CA GLN A 353 16.12 -21.04 10.50
C GLN A 353 16.90 -20.36 11.65
N ARG A 354 17.58 -21.15 12.49
CA ARG A 354 18.20 -20.66 13.74
C ARG A 354 19.31 -19.63 13.52
N GLY A 355 20.08 -19.76 12.44
CA GLY A 355 21.11 -18.78 12.06
C GLY A 355 20.46 -17.45 11.69
N ASP A 356 19.61 -17.48 10.67
CA ASP A 356 18.90 -16.33 10.11
C ASP A 356 18.14 -15.54 11.19
N VAL A 357 17.39 -16.21 12.06
CA VAL A 357 16.61 -15.55 13.14
C VAL A 357 17.53 -14.91 14.19
N ARG A 358 18.70 -15.49 14.47
CA ARG A 358 19.70 -14.90 15.38
C ARG A 358 20.35 -13.65 14.78
N GLU A 359 20.64 -13.66 13.48
CA GLU A 359 21.16 -12.47 12.80
C GLU A 359 20.10 -11.37 12.69
N LEU A 360 18.88 -11.73 12.29
CA LEU A 360 17.71 -10.86 12.19
C LEU A 360 17.43 -10.10 13.50
N THR A 361 17.38 -10.83 14.62
CA THR A 361 17.09 -10.26 15.95
C THR A 361 18.22 -9.34 16.43
N ARG A 362 19.48 -9.72 16.19
CA ARG A 362 20.65 -8.86 16.46
C ARG A 362 20.61 -7.58 15.63
N ALA A 363 20.30 -7.67 14.33
CA ALA A 363 20.21 -6.53 13.43
C ALA A 363 19.00 -5.62 13.73
N ALA A 364 17.92 -6.17 14.28
CA ALA A 364 16.77 -5.41 14.78
C ALA A 364 17.01 -4.77 16.17
N GLY A 365 18.15 -5.03 16.83
CA GLY A 365 18.48 -4.48 18.15
C GLY A 365 17.68 -5.08 19.32
N ILE A 366 16.97 -6.19 19.10
CA ILE A 366 16.09 -6.83 20.08
C ILE A 366 16.77 -8.01 20.78
N LYS A 367 16.37 -8.27 22.03
CA LYS A 367 16.81 -9.42 22.83
C LYS A 367 15.59 -10.30 23.15
N PRO A 368 15.18 -11.22 22.25
CA PRO A 368 13.97 -11.99 22.46
C PRO A 368 14.20 -13.16 23.43
N THR A 369 13.19 -13.46 24.24
CA THR A 369 13.16 -14.71 25.01
C THR A 369 12.89 -15.87 24.06
N THR A 370 13.83 -16.83 24.00
CA THR A 370 13.71 -17.99 23.10
C THR A 370 13.29 -19.23 23.88
N THR A 371 12.13 -19.78 23.56
CA THR A 371 11.57 -20.98 24.22
C THR A 371 11.44 -22.11 23.20
N ARG A 372 11.81 -23.33 23.58
CA ARG A 372 11.66 -24.52 22.71
C ARG A 372 10.37 -25.25 23.04
N LEU A 373 9.53 -25.45 22.04
CA LEU A 373 8.24 -26.12 22.16
C LEU A 373 8.31 -27.51 21.53
N ASN A 374 8.16 -28.53 22.38
CA ASN A 374 8.12 -29.94 21.97
C ASN A 374 6.69 -30.42 21.68
N ASP A 375 5.69 -29.59 21.96
CA ASP A 375 4.26 -29.81 21.71
C ASP A 375 3.53 -28.45 21.65
N ALA A 376 2.21 -28.48 21.44
CA ALA A 376 1.34 -27.31 21.40
C ALA A 376 0.47 -27.11 22.67
N GLN A 377 0.81 -27.80 23.76
CA GLN A 377 0.20 -27.69 25.09
C GLN A 377 1.14 -27.01 26.10
N HIS A 378 2.37 -26.66 25.69
CA HIS A 378 3.36 -26.00 26.51
C HIS A 378 2.80 -24.72 27.18
N PRO A 379 2.85 -24.59 28.53
CA PRO A 379 2.24 -23.49 29.28
C PRO A 379 2.59 -22.06 28.82
N VAL A 380 3.77 -21.88 28.24
CA VAL A 380 4.24 -20.59 27.70
C VAL A 380 3.26 -20.00 26.67
N LEU A 381 2.49 -20.79 25.94
CA LEU A 381 1.49 -20.26 25.01
C LEU A 381 0.38 -19.48 25.74
N GLN A 382 0.03 -19.89 26.96
CA GLN A 382 -0.92 -19.22 27.83
C GLN A 382 -0.32 -17.99 28.53
N GLU A 383 0.99 -17.99 28.79
CA GLU A 383 1.71 -16.82 29.29
C GLU A 383 1.83 -15.72 28.24
N LEU A 384 2.15 -16.08 26.99
CA LEU A 384 2.38 -15.14 25.89
C LEU A 384 1.09 -14.60 25.25
N ALA A 385 0.03 -15.40 25.28
CA ALA A 385 -1.30 -15.03 24.81
C ALA A 385 -2.31 -15.42 25.90
N PRO A 386 -2.52 -14.59 26.94
CA PRO A 386 -3.38 -14.93 28.06
C PRO A 386 -4.87 -14.91 27.70
N GLY A 387 -5.66 -15.70 28.42
CA GLY A 387 -7.13 -15.77 28.29
C GLY A 387 -7.65 -17.09 27.71
N GLU A 388 -8.96 -17.29 27.82
CA GLU A 388 -9.64 -18.51 27.38
C GLU A 388 -9.61 -18.65 25.84
N ARG A 389 -9.38 -19.88 25.36
CA ARG A 389 -9.26 -20.18 23.93
C ARG A 389 -10.63 -20.28 23.30
N SER A 390 -10.99 -19.29 22.48
CA SER A 390 -12.28 -19.25 21.78
C SER A 390 -12.16 -19.71 20.32
N ARG A 391 -13.16 -20.48 19.87
CA ARG A 391 -13.32 -20.99 18.50
C ARG A 391 -14.80 -20.94 18.09
N PRO A 392 -15.37 -19.73 17.90
CA PRO A 392 -16.80 -19.55 17.68
C PRO A 392 -17.29 -20.12 16.32
N GLY A 393 -16.37 -20.46 15.42
CA GLY A 393 -16.66 -20.89 14.05
C GLY A 393 -15.81 -20.11 13.05
N GLY A 394 -15.46 -20.73 11.93
CA GLY A 394 -14.81 -20.04 10.83
C GLY A 394 -15.78 -19.08 10.13
N ILE A 395 -15.27 -17.97 9.60
CA ILE A 395 -16.05 -17.05 8.78
C ILE A 395 -15.98 -17.42 7.30
N GLU A 396 -17.14 -17.64 6.68
CA GLU A 396 -17.27 -17.62 5.23
C GLU A 396 -17.73 -16.24 4.78
N LEU A 397 -16.77 -15.36 4.48
CA LEU A 397 -17.03 -14.10 3.81
C LEU A 397 -17.43 -14.39 2.35
N THR A 398 -18.72 -14.65 2.15
CA THR A 398 -19.30 -14.82 0.81
C THR A 398 -18.96 -13.60 -0.05
N ALA A 399 -18.40 -13.84 -1.24
CA ALA A 399 -18.31 -12.79 -2.23
C ALA A 399 -19.77 -12.44 -2.62
N PRO A 400 -20.16 -11.14 -2.64
CA PRO A 400 -21.49 -10.78 -3.09
C PRO A 400 -21.66 -11.30 -4.52
N VAL A 401 -22.63 -12.20 -4.69
CA VAL A 401 -23.02 -12.71 -6.00
C VAL A 401 -23.45 -11.49 -6.80
N GLY A 402 -22.77 -11.22 -7.92
CA GLY A 402 -23.12 -10.09 -8.77
C GLY A 402 -24.59 -10.18 -9.15
N ALA A 403 -25.30 -9.06 -9.08
CA ALA A 403 -26.70 -8.96 -9.50
C ALA A 403 -26.88 -9.59 -10.89
N PRO A 404 -28.02 -10.25 -11.19
CA PRO A 404 -28.20 -11.07 -12.39
C PRO A 404 -28.17 -10.22 -13.67
N GLY A 405 -26.96 -10.00 -14.18
CA GLY A 405 -26.68 -9.37 -15.46
C GLY A 405 -27.10 -10.28 -16.60
N SER A 406 -28.01 -9.78 -17.42
CA SER A 406 -28.59 -10.47 -18.58
C SER A 406 -27.56 -10.85 -19.65
N GLY A 407 -27.85 -11.91 -20.42
CA GLY A 407 -27.24 -12.10 -21.74
C GLY A 407 -26.22 -13.24 -21.91
N ALA A 408 -26.34 -14.37 -21.20
CA ALA A 408 -25.55 -15.57 -21.50
C ALA A 408 -25.96 -16.20 -22.86
N LYS A 409 -25.35 -15.74 -23.96
CA LYS A 409 -25.40 -16.41 -25.27
C LYS A 409 -24.73 -17.79 -25.18
N ARG A 410 -25.51 -18.85 -24.92
CA ARG A 410 -25.04 -20.24 -25.08
C ARG A 410 -24.89 -20.54 -26.57
N SER A 411 -23.67 -20.83 -27.02
CA SER A 411 -23.43 -21.40 -28.35
C SER A 411 -24.01 -22.81 -28.46
N GLY A 412 -24.42 -23.19 -29.67
CA GLY A 412 -25.11 -24.45 -29.92
C GLY A 412 -24.23 -25.68 -29.69
N GLY A 413 -24.87 -26.79 -29.27
CA GLY A 413 -24.20 -28.03 -28.90
C GLY A 413 -25.16 -29.23 -28.85
N ASN A 414 -25.68 -29.61 -30.02
CA ASN A 414 -26.16 -30.93 -30.44
C ASN A 414 -26.82 -31.89 -29.40
N ARG A 415 -28.12 -32.18 -29.57
CA ARG A 415 -28.70 -33.50 -29.20
C ARG A 415 -29.95 -33.81 -30.05
N PRO A 416 -30.17 -35.07 -30.50
CA PRO A 416 -31.16 -35.35 -31.56
C PRO A 416 -32.50 -35.96 -31.09
N GLY A 417 -33.58 -35.50 -31.73
CA GLY A 417 -34.69 -36.35 -32.24
C GLY A 417 -35.70 -37.02 -31.31
N SER A 418 -36.96 -36.55 -31.32
CA SER A 418 -38.15 -37.41 -31.34
C SER A 418 -39.46 -36.71 -31.78
N ARG A 419 -39.89 -37.00 -33.02
CA ARG A 419 -41.26 -37.13 -33.61
C ARG A 419 -42.51 -36.36 -33.09
N ALA A 420 -43.34 -35.96 -34.08
CA ALA A 420 -44.83 -35.78 -34.06
C ALA A 420 -45.37 -34.57 -33.25
N ARG A 421 -46.48 -33.85 -33.56
CA ARG A 421 -47.56 -33.81 -34.60
C ARG A 421 -48.22 -32.40 -34.52
N ALA A 422 -49.06 -31.87 -35.43
CA ALA A 422 -49.21 -31.94 -36.89
C ALA A 422 -50.38 -31.00 -37.38
N ARG A 423 -50.30 -30.44 -38.60
CA ARG A 423 -51.38 -29.81 -39.44
C ARG A 423 -52.11 -28.52 -38.97
N SER A 424 -51.93 -27.42 -39.72
CA SER A 424 -52.94 -26.62 -40.48
C SER A 424 -52.25 -25.35 -41.06
N ARG A 425 -52.38 -24.93 -42.33
CA ARG A 425 -53.53 -24.27 -43.01
C ARG A 425 -54.13 -23.09 -42.21
N ALA A 426 -54.44 -21.92 -42.77
CA ALA A 426 -54.21 -21.34 -44.12
C ALA A 426 -54.50 -19.82 -44.07
N GLU A 427 -54.10 -19.06 -45.12
CA GLU A 427 -54.66 -17.75 -45.56
C GLU A 427 -54.69 -16.57 -44.55
N GLY A 428 -54.72 -15.30 -44.96
CA GLY A 428 -54.66 -14.67 -46.29
C GLY A 428 -54.99 -13.17 -46.19
N GLY A 429 -54.71 -12.41 -47.26
CA GLY A 429 -55.08 -10.98 -47.39
C GLY A 429 -54.17 -9.99 -46.63
N ALA A 430 -53.66 -8.85 -47.11
CA ALA A 430 -53.80 -8.02 -48.33
C ALA A 430 -53.98 -6.56 -47.85
N ALA A 431 -52.99 -5.72 -48.13
CA ALA A 431 -53.13 -4.25 -48.17
C ALA A 431 -52.12 -3.71 -49.21
N GLN A 432 -52.51 -2.70 -49.98
CA GLN A 432 -51.94 -2.40 -51.28
C GLN A 432 -51.60 -0.91 -51.44
N GLY A 433 -50.53 -0.61 -52.21
CA GLY A 433 -50.18 0.73 -52.68
C GLY A 433 -49.25 1.51 -51.72
N GLY A 434 -48.29 2.30 -52.22
CA GLY A 434 -47.85 2.51 -53.60
C GLY A 434 -46.79 3.63 -53.65
N GLY A 435 -45.74 3.50 -54.46
CA GLY A 435 -44.69 4.51 -54.54
C GLY A 435 -43.49 4.07 -55.40
N GLN A 436 -43.34 4.67 -56.58
CA GLN A 436 -42.27 4.36 -57.53
C GLN A 436 -40.94 5.01 -57.14
N ARG A 437 -39.81 4.35 -57.45
CA ARG A 437 -38.78 4.89 -58.35
C ARG A 437 -37.77 3.81 -58.80
N GLN A 438 -37.17 4.03 -59.96
CA GLN A 438 -36.44 3.04 -60.77
C GLN A 438 -34.94 2.94 -60.42
N GLY A 439 -34.33 1.79 -60.75
CA GLY A 439 -32.88 1.60 -60.78
C GLY A 439 -32.51 0.21 -61.32
N GLN A 440 -31.92 0.13 -62.52
CA GLN A 440 -31.76 -1.11 -63.29
C GLN A 440 -30.55 -1.99 -62.87
N LYS A 441 -30.70 -3.30 -63.12
CA LYS A 441 -29.68 -4.34 -63.40
C LYS A 441 -29.92 -4.84 -64.86
N PRO A 442 -29.28 -5.89 -65.45
CA PRO A 442 -28.22 -6.82 -64.96
C PRO A 442 -27.10 -7.24 -65.97
N GLY A 443 -26.16 -8.08 -65.51
CA GLY A 443 -25.45 -9.09 -66.35
C GLY A 443 -23.99 -8.78 -66.75
N GLN A 444 -23.09 -9.74 -67.03
CA GLN A 444 -23.17 -11.22 -67.02
C GLN A 444 -21.79 -11.91 -66.88
N LYS A 445 -21.77 -13.05 -66.16
CA LYS A 445 -21.04 -14.34 -66.40
C LYS A 445 -19.63 -14.41 -67.07
N SER A 446 -18.65 -14.83 -66.25
CA SER A 446 -17.75 -16.01 -66.40
C SER A 446 -17.51 -16.72 -67.77
N ALA A 447 -16.23 -17.01 -68.11
CA ALA A 447 -15.68 -18.40 -68.24
C ALA A 447 -14.20 -18.52 -68.74
N GLN A 448 -13.52 -19.58 -68.24
CA GLN A 448 -12.46 -20.42 -68.88
C GLN A 448 -11.01 -19.95 -69.20
N LYS A 449 -10.15 -20.98 -69.25
CA LYS A 449 -8.67 -21.11 -69.39
C LYS A 449 -8.33 -21.66 -70.82
N PRO A 450 -7.07 -22.06 -71.18
CA PRO A 450 -5.73 -21.45 -71.02
C PRO A 450 -4.84 -21.53 -72.31
N GLY A 451 -3.62 -20.98 -72.27
CA GLY A 451 -2.49 -21.27 -73.20
C GLY A 451 -1.92 -20.03 -73.92
N GLN A 452 -0.70 -20.01 -74.47
CA GLN A 452 0.47 -20.91 -74.37
C GLN A 452 1.70 -20.18 -74.97
N ARG A 453 2.94 -20.39 -74.46
CA ARG A 453 4.25 -19.86 -75.00
C ARG A 453 4.38 -18.31 -74.96
N SER A 454 5.54 -17.64 -74.96
CA SER A 454 6.97 -17.90 -74.62
C SER A 454 7.63 -16.50 -74.44
N SER A 455 8.93 -16.22 -74.19
CA SER A 455 10.21 -16.97 -74.09
C SER A 455 11.27 -16.04 -73.45
N GLN A 456 12.38 -16.59 -72.89
CA GLN A 456 13.60 -15.88 -72.39
C GLN A 456 13.42 -14.95 -71.17
N GLY A 457 14.37 -14.82 -70.22
CA GLY A 457 15.65 -15.52 -70.02
C GLY A 457 16.40 -14.99 -68.77
N GLY A 458 17.36 -15.76 -68.22
CA GLY A 458 18.19 -15.41 -67.04
C GLY A 458 17.54 -15.80 -65.69
N GLN A 459 17.90 -16.92 -65.03
CA GLN A 459 19.11 -17.16 -64.22
C GLN A 459 19.35 -16.09 -63.13
N GLY A 460 19.59 -16.41 -61.85
CA GLY A 460 19.63 -17.70 -61.12
C GLY A 460 19.93 -17.42 -59.64
N GLY A 461 19.30 -18.10 -58.68
CA GLY A 461 19.91 -19.25 -57.99
C GLY A 461 20.63 -18.82 -56.70
N GLN A 462 19.94 -18.78 -55.55
CA GLN A 462 19.89 -19.86 -54.53
C GLN A 462 21.21 -20.11 -53.76
N GLY A 463 21.13 -20.24 -52.42
CA GLY A 463 22.16 -20.93 -51.63
C GLY A 463 22.45 -20.35 -50.23
N ALA A 464 21.71 -20.77 -49.21
CA ALA A 464 22.21 -20.80 -47.83
C ALA A 464 23.12 -22.04 -47.65
N PRO A 465 23.99 -22.16 -46.63
CA PRO A 465 23.51 -22.53 -45.28
C PRO A 465 24.38 -22.09 -44.06
N LYS A 466 24.02 -22.64 -42.90
CA LYS A 466 24.53 -22.44 -41.52
C LYS A 466 26.00 -22.86 -41.27
N ALA A 467 26.66 -22.16 -40.33
CA ALA A 467 27.39 -22.66 -39.14
C ALA A 467 27.84 -21.42 -38.32
N GLY A 468 28.08 -21.39 -37.00
CA GLY A 468 28.43 -22.43 -36.03
C GLY A 468 29.79 -22.07 -35.41
N GLY A 469 29.85 -21.76 -34.10
CA GLY A 469 31.10 -21.33 -33.45
C GLY A 469 31.03 -21.32 -31.93
N GLN A 470 31.95 -22.02 -31.28
CA GLN A 470 31.93 -22.32 -29.83
C GLN A 470 33.36 -22.29 -29.26
N GLY A 471 33.57 -21.59 -28.14
CA GLY A 471 34.69 -21.80 -27.21
C GLY A 471 36.09 -21.28 -27.60
N GLY A 472 36.80 -20.68 -26.64
CA GLY A 472 38.20 -20.25 -26.80
C GLY A 472 38.76 -19.60 -25.52
N ASN A 473 39.64 -20.32 -24.81
CA ASN A 473 40.16 -19.97 -23.48
C ASN A 473 41.67 -19.63 -23.55
N ARG A 474 42.18 -18.61 -22.83
CA ARG A 474 43.35 -18.69 -21.90
C ARG A 474 44.13 -17.38 -21.59
N GLN A 475 44.35 -17.20 -20.28
CA GLN A 475 45.62 -16.87 -19.58
C GLN A 475 46.23 -15.45 -19.47
N ARG A 476 46.42 -15.08 -18.18
CA ARG A 476 47.61 -14.47 -17.51
C ARG A 476 48.00 -13.01 -17.81
N ASN A 477 47.96 -12.19 -16.75
CA ASN A 477 49.19 -11.85 -16.02
C ASN A 477 48.95 -11.57 -14.51
N ARG A 478 49.99 -11.69 -13.66
CA ARG A 478 49.96 -11.48 -12.19
C ARG A 478 51.38 -11.11 -11.68
N ARG A 479 51.49 -10.39 -10.54
CA ARG A 479 52.71 -9.79 -9.90
C ARG A 479 53.11 -8.43 -10.53
N ARG A 480 53.64 -7.42 -9.82
CA ARG A 480 54.09 -7.19 -8.40
C ARG A 480 53.23 -6.06 -7.76
N GLY A 481 53.30 -5.66 -6.48
CA GLY A 481 54.07 -6.08 -5.28
C GLY A 481 54.32 -4.89 -4.34
N GLY A 482 54.28 -5.11 -3.01
CA GLY A 482 54.51 -4.11 -1.93
C GLY A 482 53.35 -4.12 -0.90
N THR A 483 53.45 -4.62 0.35
CA THR A 483 54.26 -4.19 1.52
C THR A 483 54.25 -2.69 1.74
N GLY A 484 53.89 -2.13 2.90
CA GLY A 484 53.44 -2.69 4.20
C GLY A 484 53.61 -1.60 5.27
N GLY A 485 52.76 -1.53 6.30
CA GLY A 485 52.84 -0.44 7.28
C GLY A 485 51.81 -0.53 8.39
N SER A 486 52.28 -0.63 9.63
CA SER A 486 51.49 -0.84 10.85
C SER A 486 51.44 0.42 11.72
N GLY A 487 50.27 0.67 12.33
CA GLY A 487 50.15 1.34 13.63
C GLY A 487 50.33 2.87 13.64
N GLY A 488 49.72 3.51 14.66
CA GLY A 488 49.87 4.94 14.92
C GLY A 488 48.58 5.59 15.40
N ALA A 489 48.35 5.59 16.72
CA ALA A 489 47.34 6.44 17.34
C ALA A 489 47.84 7.90 17.38
N GLY A 490 46.92 8.87 17.35
CA GLY A 490 47.27 10.29 17.33
C GLY A 490 46.05 11.20 17.44
N GLY A 491 45.30 11.09 18.55
CA GLY A 491 44.23 12.03 18.88
C GLY A 491 44.79 13.23 19.63
N GLY A 492 44.36 14.43 19.25
CA GLY A 492 44.68 15.66 19.99
C GLY A 492 44.68 16.88 19.09
N HIS A 493 43.66 17.74 19.23
CA HIS A 493 43.77 19.20 19.33
C HIS A 493 42.34 19.78 19.43
N SER A 494 42.00 20.29 20.61
CA SER A 494 40.87 21.20 20.81
C SER A 494 41.29 22.18 21.89
N ALA A 495 41.18 23.47 21.59
CA ALA A 495 41.71 24.55 22.40
C ALA A 495 40.60 25.52 22.80
N ALA A 496 40.80 26.18 23.94
CA ALA A 496 39.95 27.21 24.56
C ALA A 496 38.54 26.76 25.03
N GLY A 497 38.00 27.30 26.13
CA GLY A 497 38.56 28.35 26.99
C GLY A 497 37.94 28.39 28.39
N PHE A 498 38.64 29.04 29.31
CA PHE A 498 38.23 29.27 30.70
C PHE A 498 37.05 30.25 30.80
N SER A 499 36.14 30.00 31.75
CA SER A 499 35.59 31.02 32.65
C SER A 499 34.81 30.37 33.79
N SER A 500 35.36 30.37 35.00
CA SER A 500 34.65 29.95 36.22
C SER A 500 34.58 31.11 37.20
N GLY A 501 33.37 31.62 37.43
CA GLY A 501 33.07 32.60 38.48
C GLY A 501 32.69 31.89 39.78
N ARG A 502 33.33 32.26 40.90
CA ARG A 502 32.99 31.74 42.24
C ARG A 502 31.77 32.48 42.82
N ARG A 503 30.86 31.74 43.44
CA ARG A 503 30.64 31.78 44.91
C ARG A 503 29.92 30.53 45.38
#